data_AF-A0A2T5LJQ8-F1
#
_entry.id   AF-A0A2T5LJQ8-F1
#
_cell.length_a   1.000
_cell.length_b   1.000
_cell.length_c   1.000
_cell.angle_alpha   90.00
_cell.angle_beta   90.00
_cell.angle_gamma   90.00
#
_symmetry.space_group_name_H-M   'P 1'
#
loop_
_entity.id
_entity.type
_entity.pdbx_description
1 polymer ?
#
loop_
_entity_poly.entity_id
_entity_poly.type
_entity_poly.pdbx_seq_one_letter_code
_entity_poly.pdbx_strand_id
1 'polypeptide(L)'
;MEVTFASRAPARDSAGWQLQKKRPNEFGYVNEPIEARGRKSWERNIPDVVRKHLEGVDLTSIRPSELEKLANALHREGYVSHLAATQLGLITLDVKDHPQNMIAQMEDHLRIGVAANNPMYALGIAMDEAAVDALHGMQAIALMLRAQSVDTYA
;
A
#
# COMPACT_ATOMS: atom_id res chain seq x y z
N MET A 1 -40.26 21.38 -4.39
CA MET A 1 -39.42 21.20 -3.18
C MET A 1 -38.08 20.71 -3.69
N GLU A 2 -37.10 21.60 -3.84
CA GLU A 2 -35.75 21.19 -4.25
C GLU A 2 -35.11 20.43 -3.09
N VAL A 3 -34.83 19.15 -3.30
CA VAL A 3 -34.03 18.35 -2.36
C VAL A 3 -32.58 18.57 -2.73
N THR A 4 -31.96 19.60 -2.15
CA THR A 4 -30.52 19.79 -2.28
C THR A 4 -29.84 18.72 -1.43
N PHE A 5 -29.39 17.64 -2.07
CA PHE A 5 -28.45 16.72 -1.44
C PHE A 5 -27.13 17.47 -1.28
N ALA A 6 -26.97 18.17 -0.16
CA ALA A 6 -25.66 18.63 0.26
C ALA A 6 -24.85 17.38 0.62
N SER A 7 -24.13 16.83 -0.36
CA SER A 7 -23.06 15.85 -0.17
C SER A 7 -21.90 16.52 0.58
N ARG A 8 -22.13 16.89 1.84
CA ARG A 8 -21.05 17.31 2.73
C ARG A 8 -20.22 16.07 3.01
N ALA A 9 -18.96 16.08 2.57
CA ALA A 9 -17.97 15.13 3.04
C ALA A 9 -18.02 15.12 4.59
N PRO A 10 -18.00 13.95 5.22
CA PRO A 10 -18.07 13.85 6.68
C PRO A 10 -16.95 14.70 7.31
N ALA A 11 -17.26 15.38 8.41
CA ALA A 11 -16.27 16.20 9.12
C ALA A 11 -15.10 15.32 9.59
N ARG A 12 -13.86 15.85 9.60
CA ARG A 12 -12.61 15.09 9.86
C ARG A 12 -12.58 14.31 11.18
N ASP A 13 -13.44 14.68 12.11
CA ASP A 13 -13.60 14.13 13.45
C ASP A 13 -14.81 13.19 13.58
N SER A 14 -15.66 13.10 12.57
CA SER A 14 -16.88 12.30 12.60
C SER A 14 -16.61 10.82 12.41
N ALA A 15 -17.47 9.97 12.99
CA ALA A 15 -17.44 8.53 12.76
C ALA A 15 -17.52 8.19 11.25
N GLY A 16 -18.26 8.97 10.46
CA GLY A 16 -18.31 8.81 9.00
C GLY A 16 -16.98 9.08 8.30
N TRP A 17 -16.15 9.99 8.83
CA TRP A 17 -14.80 10.24 8.33
C TRP A 17 -13.79 9.20 8.84
N GLN A 18 -13.95 8.73 10.07
CA GLN A 18 -13.15 7.61 10.61
C GLN A 18 -13.46 6.28 9.88
N LEU A 19 -14.69 6.13 9.37
CA LEU A 19 -15.12 5.03 8.52
C LEU A 19 -14.74 5.24 7.04
N GLN A 20 -14.51 6.47 6.60
CA GLN A 20 -13.79 6.73 5.35
C GLN A 20 -12.34 6.31 5.56
N LYS A 21 -12.02 5.08 5.16
CA LYS A 21 -10.62 4.72 4.94
C LYS A 21 -9.99 5.77 4.05
N LYS A 22 -8.79 6.24 4.43
CA LYS A 22 -8.01 7.15 3.59
C LYS A 22 -7.87 6.66 2.15
N ARG A 23 -7.94 5.33 1.90
CA ARG A 23 -7.79 4.72 0.58
C ARG A 23 -8.75 3.52 0.38
N PRO A 24 -9.63 3.53 -0.64
CA PRO A 24 -10.57 2.44 -0.93
C PRO A 24 -9.96 1.27 -1.73
N ASN A 25 -10.64 0.12 -1.74
CA ASN A 25 -10.35 -1.05 -2.59
C ASN A 25 -11.69 -1.60 -3.16
N GLU A 26 -11.73 -1.91 -4.45
CA GLU A 26 -12.93 -2.37 -5.17
C GLU A 26 -13.29 -3.86 -4.98
N PHE A 27 -12.34 -4.71 -4.58
CA PHE A 27 -12.52 -6.16 -4.43
C PHE A 27 -13.07 -6.60 -3.06
N GLY A 28 -13.29 -5.65 -2.14
CA GLY A 28 -13.96 -5.93 -0.87
C GLY A 28 -13.30 -5.27 0.34
N TYR A 29 -14.09 -5.15 1.40
CA TYR A 29 -13.70 -4.47 2.65
C TYR A 29 -12.94 -5.42 3.59
N VAL A 30 -11.64 -5.61 3.40
CA VAL A 30 -10.79 -6.06 4.52
C VAL A 30 -10.64 -4.87 5.45
N ASN A 31 -11.21 -4.87 6.66
CA ASN A 31 -11.26 -3.71 7.56
C ASN A 31 -9.91 -3.00 7.79
N GLU A 32 -8.78 -3.70 7.56
CA GLU A 32 -7.44 -3.24 7.92
C GLU A 32 -6.43 -3.51 6.77
N PRO A 33 -6.31 -2.60 5.79
CA PRO A 33 -5.36 -2.76 4.69
C PRO A 33 -3.92 -2.51 5.15
N ILE A 34 -2.94 -2.99 4.37
CA ILE A 34 -1.51 -2.93 4.70
C ILE A 34 -1.04 -1.48 4.93
N GLU A 35 -1.59 -0.50 4.20
CA GLU A 35 -1.20 0.91 4.35
C GLU A 35 -1.75 1.59 5.61
N ALA A 36 -2.79 1.04 6.23
CA ALA A 36 -3.47 1.66 7.38
C ALA A 36 -3.05 1.05 8.73
N ARG A 37 -2.34 -0.07 8.71
CA ARG A 37 -1.92 -0.79 9.91
C ARG A 37 -0.55 -0.30 10.39
N GLY A 38 -0.50 0.29 11.58
CA GLY A 38 0.75 0.40 12.32
C GLY A 38 1.32 -1.00 12.60
N ARG A 39 2.65 -1.15 12.50
CA ARG A 39 3.43 -2.39 12.65
C ARG A 39 2.88 -3.39 13.69
N LYS A 40 2.45 -2.89 14.86
CA LYS A 40 1.91 -3.67 16.00
C LYS A 40 0.65 -4.50 15.74
N SER A 41 -0.12 -4.19 14.70
CA SER A 41 -1.38 -4.89 14.39
C SER A 41 -1.18 -6.20 13.62
N TRP A 42 -0.09 -6.32 12.86
CA TRP A 42 0.28 -7.54 12.14
C TRP A 42 0.95 -8.59 13.02
N GLU A 43 1.62 -8.17 14.10
CA GLU A 43 2.34 -9.06 15.02
C GLU A 43 1.44 -10.13 15.67
N ARG A 44 0.15 -9.84 15.86
CA ARG A 44 -0.79 -10.77 16.51
C ARG A 44 -1.39 -11.80 15.57
N ASN A 45 -1.63 -11.45 14.31
CA ASN A 45 -2.26 -12.34 13.34
C ASN A 45 -2.01 -11.82 11.91
N ILE A 46 -1.12 -12.49 11.18
CA ILE A 46 -0.92 -12.30 9.74
C ILE A 46 -1.81 -13.34 9.03
N PRO A 47 -2.83 -12.92 8.25
CA PRO A 47 -3.66 -13.83 7.49
C PRO A 47 -2.83 -14.73 6.55
N ASP A 48 -3.23 -15.99 6.41
CA ASP A 48 -2.47 -16.97 5.62
C ASP A 48 -2.26 -16.55 4.17
N VAL A 49 -3.24 -15.86 3.58
CA VAL A 49 -3.13 -15.30 2.21
C VAL A 49 -2.01 -14.26 2.13
N VAL A 50 -1.94 -13.34 3.11
CA VAL A 50 -0.88 -12.31 3.18
C VAL A 50 0.47 -12.97 3.45
N ARG A 51 0.52 -13.96 4.35
CA ARG A 51 1.72 -14.75 4.63
C ARG A 51 2.26 -15.40 3.36
N LYS A 52 1.42 -16.14 2.64
CA LYS A 52 1.78 -16.84 1.40
C LYS A 52 2.36 -15.89 0.34
N HIS A 53 1.85 -14.66 0.25
CA HIS A 53 2.33 -13.68 -0.72
C HIS A 53 3.63 -12.98 -0.31
N LEU A 54 3.87 -12.77 0.99
CA LEU A 54 5.00 -12.00 1.51
C LEU A 54 6.14 -12.85 2.09
N GLU A 55 5.95 -14.16 2.20
CA GLU A 55 7.00 -15.09 2.61
C GLU A 55 8.14 -15.09 1.59
N GLY A 56 9.37 -14.87 2.08
CA GLY A 56 10.58 -14.80 1.24
C GLY A 56 10.72 -13.53 0.38
N VAL A 57 9.73 -12.64 0.35
CA VAL A 57 9.77 -11.40 -0.45
C VAL A 57 10.82 -10.44 0.10
N ASP A 58 11.67 -9.88 -0.78
CA ASP A 58 12.64 -8.83 -0.46
C ASP A 58 12.40 -7.57 -1.29
N LEU A 59 11.74 -6.57 -0.72
CA LEU A 59 11.41 -5.34 -1.46
C LEU A 59 12.64 -4.44 -1.69
N THR A 60 13.77 -4.73 -1.04
CA THR A 60 15.04 -4.03 -1.30
C THR A 60 15.77 -4.58 -2.52
N SER A 61 15.34 -5.73 -3.05
CA SER A 61 15.92 -6.39 -4.22
C SER A 61 14.84 -7.18 -4.98
N ILE A 62 13.83 -6.49 -5.50
CA ILE A 62 12.72 -7.07 -6.26
C ILE A 62 12.65 -6.47 -7.67
N ARG A 63 12.19 -7.23 -8.66
CA ARG A 63 11.90 -6.68 -10.00
C ARG A 63 10.56 -5.91 -9.99
N PRO A 64 10.45 -4.77 -10.69
CA PRO A 64 9.17 -4.06 -10.85
C PRO A 64 8.01 -4.95 -11.28
N SER A 65 8.22 -5.87 -12.24
CA SER A 65 7.16 -6.78 -12.70
C SER A 65 6.74 -7.82 -11.65
N GLU A 66 7.64 -8.21 -10.75
CA GLU A 66 7.33 -9.09 -9.63
C GLU A 66 6.56 -8.34 -8.55
N LEU A 67 6.97 -7.10 -8.28
CA LEU A 67 6.27 -6.21 -7.36
C LEU A 67 4.85 -5.89 -7.84
N GLU A 68 4.66 -5.61 -9.13
CA GLU A 68 3.34 -5.40 -9.72
C GLU A 68 2.44 -6.62 -9.50
N LYS A 69 2.94 -7.83 -9.79
CA LYS A 69 2.18 -9.08 -9.58
C LYS A 69 1.81 -9.27 -8.12
N LEU A 70 2.73 -9.00 -7.20
CA LEU A 70 2.51 -9.06 -5.76
C LEU A 70 1.43 -8.06 -5.31
N ALA A 71 1.56 -6.80 -5.74
CA ALA A 71 0.62 -5.73 -5.42
C ALA A 71 -0.78 -6.05 -5.95
N ASN A 72 -0.89 -6.54 -7.19
CA ASN A 72 -2.15 -6.95 -7.79
C ASN A 72 -2.79 -8.14 -7.09
N ALA A 73 -2.00 -9.13 -6.66
CA ALA A 73 -2.51 -10.25 -5.86
C ALA A 73 -3.08 -9.75 -4.53
N LEU A 74 -2.30 -8.97 -3.77
CA LEU A 74 -2.76 -8.42 -2.49
C LEU A 74 -3.92 -7.42 -2.65
N HIS A 75 -4.01 -6.73 -3.78
CA HIS A 75 -5.13 -5.85 -4.11
C HIS A 75 -6.42 -6.63 -4.33
N ARG A 76 -6.39 -7.72 -5.12
CA ARG A 76 -7.55 -8.60 -5.34
C ARG A 76 -8.04 -9.24 -4.04
N GLU A 77 -7.13 -9.48 -3.12
CA GLU A 77 -7.42 -10.04 -1.79
C GLU A 77 -7.87 -8.96 -0.77
N GLY A 78 -7.95 -7.69 -1.16
CA GLY A 78 -8.44 -6.60 -0.30
C GLY A 78 -7.39 -5.94 0.60
N TYR A 79 -6.13 -6.40 0.58
CA TYR A 79 -5.08 -5.98 1.51
C TYR A 79 -4.26 -4.77 1.06
N VAL A 80 -4.34 -4.41 -0.23
CA VAL A 80 -3.71 -3.21 -0.81
C VAL A 80 -4.79 -2.32 -1.40
N SER A 81 -4.76 -1.03 -1.12
CA SER A 81 -5.68 -0.05 -1.68
C SER A 81 -5.56 0.07 -3.20
N HIS A 82 -6.63 0.51 -3.85
CA HIS A 82 -6.63 0.68 -5.31
C HIS A 82 -5.54 1.67 -5.76
N LEU A 83 -5.38 2.80 -5.06
CA LEU A 83 -4.35 3.80 -5.40
C LEU A 83 -2.93 3.22 -5.34
N ALA A 84 -2.61 2.44 -4.31
CA ALA A 84 -1.31 1.81 -4.18
C ALA A 84 -1.11 0.77 -5.30
N ALA A 85 -2.11 -0.07 -5.56
CA ALA A 85 -2.04 -1.08 -6.62
C ALA A 85 -1.84 -0.44 -8.00
N THR A 86 -2.60 0.62 -8.31
CA THR A 86 -2.46 1.36 -9.56
C THR A 86 -1.05 1.94 -9.70
N GLN A 87 -0.52 2.61 -8.66
CA GLN A 87 0.80 3.22 -8.73
C GLN A 87 1.93 2.20 -8.84
N LEU A 88 1.83 1.09 -8.11
CA LEU A 88 2.78 -0.04 -8.20
C LEU A 88 2.68 -0.77 -9.55
N GLY A 89 1.56 -0.66 -10.27
CA GLY A 89 1.45 -1.07 -11.67
C GLY A 89 2.11 -0.08 -12.62
N LEU A 90 1.84 1.21 -12.46
CA LEU A 90 2.37 2.27 -13.33
C LEU A 90 3.89 2.40 -13.28
N ILE A 91 4.51 2.16 -12.11
CA ILE A 91 5.97 2.28 -11.96
C ILE A 91 6.76 1.34 -12.88
N THR A 92 6.13 0.26 -13.37
CA THR A 92 6.75 -0.66 -14.34
C THR A 92 6.97 -0.03 -15.71
N LEU A 93 6.28 1.07 -16.02
CA LEU A 93 6.46 1.84 -17.25
C LEU A 93 7.69 2.75 -17.17
N ASP A 94 8.02 3.23 -15.97
CA ASP A 94 9.07 4.22 -15.74
C ASP A 94 10.41 3.58 -15.34
N VAL A 95 10.39 2.35 -14.85
CA VAL A 95 11.55 1.68 -14.26
C VAL A 95 11.91 0.39 -15.02
N LYS A 96 13.20 0.21 -15.29
CA LYS A 96 13.72 -1.02 -15.93
C LYS A 96 13.46 -2.25 -15.07
N ASP A 97 13.06 -3.35 -15.72
CA ASP A 97 12.69 -4.59 -15.03
C ASP A 97 13.88 -5.45 -14.56
N HIS A 98 14.66 -4.93 -13.61
CA HIS A 98 15.73 -5.66 -12.93
C HIS A 98 15.59 -5.55 -11.41
N PRO A 99 16.19 -6.47 -10.62
CA PRO A 99 16.15 -6.39 -9.17
C PRO A 99 16.71 -5.04 -8.69
N GLN A 100 15.94 -4.35 -7.85
CA GLN A 100 16.32 -3.07 -7.25
C GLN A 100 15.51 -2.78 -6.00
N ASN A 101 15.92 -1.73 -5.28
CA ASN A 101 15.24 -1.27 -4.08
C ASN A 101 14.02 -0.44 -4.44
N MET A 102 12.85 -1.09 -4.51
CA MET A 102 11.61 -0.43 -4.89
C MET A 102 11.04 0.48 -3.80
N ILE A 103 11.42 0.27 -2.53
CA ILE A 103 11.08 1.20 -1.44
C ILE A 103 11.77 2.54 -1.69
N ALA A 104 13.09 2.53 -1.83
CA ALA A 104 13.86 3.75 -2.06
C ALA A 104 13.45 4.45 -3.37
N GLN A 105 13.17 3.68 -4.42
CA GLN A 105 12.70 4.21 -5.70
C GLN A 105 11.38 4.98 -5.56
N MET A 106 10.41 4.41 -4.84
CA MET A 106 9.09 5.03 -4.67
C MET A 106 9.14 6.23 -3.71
N GLU A 107 9.97 6.16 -2.66
CA GLU A 107 10.23 7.31 -1.79
C GLU A 107 10.85 8.49 -2.54
N ASP A 108 11.78 8.22 -3.46
CA ASP A 108 12.36 9.26 -4.31
C ASP A 108 11.32 9.85 -5.28
N HIS A 109 10.48 9.00 -5.87
CA HIS A 109 9.38 9.43 -6.73
C HIS A 109 8.41 10.36 -5.98
N LEU A 110 7.98 9.98 -4.78
CA LEU A 110 7.14 10.81 -3.90
C LEU A 110 7.83 12.13 -3.56
N ARG A 111 9.12 12.10 -3.21
CA ARG A 111 9.90 13.29 -2.87
C ARG A 111 9.94 14.28 -4.03
N ILE A 112 10.14 13.80 -5.27
CA ILE A 112 10.12 14.62 -6.48
C ILE A 112 8.72 15.22 -6.71
N GLY A 113 7.67 14.41 -6.59
CA GLY A 113 6.28 14.86 -6.75
C GLY A 113 5.89 15.95 -5.75
N VAL A 114 6.22 15.76 -4.47
CA VAL A 114 5.97 16.76 -3.42
C VAL A 114 6.80 18.03 -3.63
N ALA A 115 8.07 17.91 -4.03
CA ALA A 115 8.94 19.05 -4.29
C ALA A 115 8.46 19.92 -5.46
N ALA A 116 7.79 19.33 -6.45
CA ALA A 116 7.17 20.08 -7.54
C ALA A 116 6.05 21.02 -7.06
N ASN A 117 5.46 20.74 -5.88
CA ASN A 117 4.46 21.57 -5.18
C ASN A 117 3.37 22.15 -6.09
N ASN A 118 2.88 21.34 -7.04
CA ASN A 118 1.88 21.73 -8.01
C ASN A 118 0.56 21.01 -7.70
N PRO A 119 -0.55 21.74 -7.46
CA PRO A 119 -1.85 21.13 -7.15
C PRO A 119 -2.39 20.22 -8.26
N MET A 120 -1.94 20.38 -9.51
CA MET A 120 -2.29 19.48 -10.61
C MET A 120 -1.76 18.05 -10.41
N TYR A 121 -0.74 17.86 -9.56
CA TYR A 121 -0.19 16.56 -9.23
C TYR A 121 -0.77 15.96 -7.94
N ALA A 122 -1.80 16.56 -7.34
CA ALA A 122 -2.36 16.09 -6.07
C ALA A 122 -2.80 14.62 -6.11
N LEU A 123 -3.35 14.14 -7.23
CA LEU A 123 -3.70 12.73 -7.40
C LEU A 123 -2.45 11.83 -7.46
N GLY A 124 -1.45 12.22 -8.25
CA GLY A 124 -0.18 11.47 -8.37
C GLY A 124 0.55 11.37 -7.03
N ILE A 125 0.61 12.48 -6.29
CA ILE A 125 1.19 12.51 -4.93
C ILE A 125 0.42 11.57 -4.00
N ALA A 126 -0.92 11.59 -4.01
CA ALA A 126 -1.71 10.69 -3.18
C ALA A 126 -1.53 9.20 -3.54
N MET A 127 -1.29 8.91 -4.82
CA MET A 127 -0.95 7.57 -5.32
C MET A 127 0.45 7.13 -4.88
N ASP A 128 1.43 8.03 -4.94
CA ASP A 128 2.79 7.78 -4.46
C ASP A 128 2.82 7.55 -2.95
N GLU A 129 2.14 8.38 -2.16
CA GLU A 129 1.96 8.15 -0.72
C GLU A 129 1.33 6.78 -0.46
N ALA A 130 0.37 6.36 -1.30
CA ALA A 130 -0.25 5.04 -1.19
C ALA A 130 0.73 3.90 -1.43
N ALA A 131 1.51 4.00 -2.49
CA ALA A 131 2.53 3.01 -2.82
C ALA A 131 3.60 2.93 -1.73
N VAL A 132 4.12 4.08 -1.25
CA VAL A 132 5.14 4.11 -0.19
C VAL A 132 4.62 3.46 1.09
N ASP A 133 3.42 3.82 1.56
CA ASP A 133 2.84 3.22 2.77
C ASP A 133 2.62 1.71 2.60
N ALA A 134 2.17 1.26 1.42
CA ALA A 134 1.98 -0.15 1.12
C ALA A 134 3.30 -0.92 1.14
N LEU A 135 4.34 -0.39 0.50
CA LEU A 135 5.66 -0.99 0.44
C LEU A 135 6.29 -1.13 1.84
N HIS A 136 6.19 -0.10 2.66
CA HIS A 136 6.65 -0.17 4.06
C HIS A 136 5.89 -1.20 4.88
N GLY A 137 4.56 -1.27 4.72
CA GLY A 137 3.75 -2.27 5.39
C GLY A 137 4.10 -3.70 4.95
N MET A 138 4.24 -3.94 3.64
CA MET A 138 4.67 -5.23 3.10
C MET A 138 6.06 -5.63 3.61
N GLN A 139 7.03 -4.70 3.61
CA GLN A 139 8.38 -4.95 4.12
C GLN A 139 8.36 -5.31 5.60
N ALA A 140 7.57 -4.58 6.41
CA ALA A 140 7.45 -4.87 7.83
C ALA A 140 6.92 -6.28 8.09
N ILE A 141 5.89 -6.71 7.34
CA ILE A 141 5.32 -8.06 7.43
C ILE A 141 6.33 -9.11 6.96
N ALA A 142 6.99 -8.90 5.82
CA ALA A 142 7.99 -9.82 5.29
C ALA A 142 9.15 -10.04 6.28
N LEU A 143 9.62 -8.97 6.94
CA LEU A 143 10.64 -9.05 7.99
C LEU A 143 10.15 -9.82 9.23
N MET A 144 8.89 -9.65 9.64
CA MET A 144 8.31 -10.43 10.75
C MET A 144 8.26 -11.93 10.42
N LEU A 145 7.86 -12.28 9.20
CA LEU A 145 7.81 -13.67 8.75
C LEU A 145 9.20 -14.31 8.73
N ARG A 146 10.22 -13.57 8.27
CA ARG A 146 11.62 -14.02 8.32
C ARG A 146 12.09 -14.22 9.77
N ALA A 147 11.82 -13.28 10.68
CA ALA A 147 12.21 -13.41 12.08
C ALA A 147 11.56 -14.64 12.75
N GLN A 148 10.26 -14.86 12.52
CA GLN A 148 9.54 -16.05 13.03
C GLN A 148 10.12 -17.36 12.50
N SER A 149 10.56 -17.39 11.24
CA SER A 149 11.20 -18.58 10.67
C SER A 149 12.55 -18.89 11.34
N VAL A 150 13.33 -17.88 11.72
CA VAL A 150 14.63 -18.06 12.40
C VAL A 150 14.44 -18.59 13.82
N ASP A 151 13.44 -18.09 14.56
CA ASP A 151 13.15 -18.55 15.92
C ASP A 151 12.68 -20.01 15.99
N THR A 152 12.08 -20.55 14.91
CA THR A 152 11.67 -21.97 14.87
C THR A 152 12.82 -22.97 14.64
N TYR A 153 14.01 -22.50 14.28
CA TYR A 153 15.18 -23.35 14.02
C TYR A 153 16.29 -23.23 15.10
N ALA A 154 16.04 -22.54 16.21
CA ALA A 154 16.96 -22.41 17.36
C ALA A 154 16.54 -23.34 18.52
#